data_AF-A0A956EIF7-F1
#
_entry.id   AF-A0A956EIF7-F1
#
_cell.length_a   1.000
_cell.length_b   1.000
_cell.length_c   1.000
_cell.angle_alpha   90.00
_cell.angle_beta   90.00
_cell.angle_gamma   90.00
#
_symmetry.space_group_name_H-M   'P 1'
#
loop_
_entity.id
_entity.type
_entity.pdbx_description
1 polymer ?
#
loop_
_entity_poly.entity_id
_entity_poly.type
_entity_poly.pdbx_seq_one_letter_code
_entity_poly.pdbx_strand_id
1 'polypeptide(L)'
;MYEPLVLAAALILGMTLLRQLRRPGGAPVLYTLIIAALLAMAMGGLGQGGRAWGIAAIALCSLTVVIPWFLEGAAKRLFARGHMALAVRVAGLRAMLMPGSGLARHQEILRGLAVLATDGVDAALNHFRGLLQETDDRQEEAVIHEQIVSMLFYAQRWHAGIAHFEGQFPLGFAALRPSLALGLLRAYGEEGRLESAAGLLRALESGPLAADPAAADVLGQARLTFLAYSGLATYVDLAIGHHKLLGMSPA
;
A
#
# COMPACT_ATOMS: atom_id res chain seq x y z
N MET A 1 26.04 9.09 -31.68
CA MET A 1 24.80 9.52 -30.99
C MET A 1 24.05 8.41 -30.27
N TYR A 2 24.19 7.13 -30.65
CA TYR A 2 23.42 6.04 -30.07
C TYR A 2 24.02 5.43 -28.78
N GLU A 3 25.34 5.32 -28.69
CA GLU A 3 26.05 4.84 -27.49
C GLU A 3 25.65 5.54 -26.17
N PRO A 4 25.53 6.88 -26.09
CA PRO A 4 25.13 7.52 -24.83
C PRO A 4 23.70 7.16 -24.42
N LEU A 5 22.81 6.87 -25.37
CA LEU A 5 21.43 6.46 -25.08
C LEU A 5 21.36 5.03 -24.54
N VAL A 6 22.18 4.12 -25.10
CA VAL A 6 22.28 2.74 -24.57
C VAL A 6 22.89 2.73 -23.18
N LEU A 7 23.93 3.55 -22.95
CA LEU A 7 24.53 3.72 -21.63
C LEU A 7 23.52 4.26 -20.60
N ALA A 8 22.73 5.27 -20.98
CA ALA A 8 21.68 5.81 -20.12
C ALA A 8 20.62 4.75 -19.79
N ALA A 9 20.18 3.95 -20.78
CA ALA A 9 19.25 2.85 -20.56
C ALA A 9 19.83 1.78 -19.61
N ALA A 10 21.10 1.39 -19.78
CA ALA A 10 21.78 0.45 -18.90
C ALA A 10 21.87 0.98 -17.45
N LEU A 11 22.19 2.27 -17.26
CA LEU A 11 22.21 2.90 -15.94
C LEU A 11 20.83 2.89 -15.28
N ILE A 12 19.77 3.24 -16.01
CA ILE A 12 18.39 3.23 -15.51
C ILE A 12 17.96 1.81 -15.11
N LEU A 13 18.25 0.81 -15.95
CA LEU A 13 17.95 -0.60 -15.67
C LEU A 13 18.73 -1.10 -14.44
N GLY A 14 20.02 -0.77 -14.35
CA GLY A 14 20.87 -1.13 -13.21
C GLY A 14 20.39 -0.54 -11.88
N MET A 15 20.04 0.75 -11.86
CA MET A 15 19.46 1.39 -10.68
C MET A 15 18.11 0.77 -10.29
N THR A 16 17.26 0.46 -11.27
CA THR A 16 15.95 -0.17 -11.05
C THR A 16 16.11 -1.58 -10.45
N LEU A 17 17.06 -2.36 -10.97
CA LEU A 17 17.38 -3.69 -10.44
C LEU A 17 17.89 -3.61 -9.00
N LEU A 18 18.83 -2.71 -8.72
CA LEU A 18 19.37 -2.51 -7.37
C LEU A 18 18.28 -2.12 -6.36
N ARG A 19 17.38 -1.21 -6.76
CA ARG A 19 16.25 -0.80 -5.92
C ARG A 19 15.30 -1.95 -5.61
N GLN A 20 15.09 -2.86 -6.57
CA GLN A 20 14.25 -4.04 -6.36
C GLN A 20 14.90 -5.05 -5.40
N LEU A 21 16.19 -5.31 -5.56
CA LEU A 21 16.94 -6.23 -4.67
C LEU A 21 17.02 -5.71 -3.23
N ARG A 22 17.03 -4.39 -3.04
CA ARG A 22 17.04 -3.76 -1.70
C ARG A 22 15.67 -3.63 -1.05
N ARG A 23 14.58 -3.99 -1.74
CA ARG A 23 13.22 -3.76 -1.22
C ARG A 23 12.85 -4.82 -0.17
N PRO A 24 12.55 -4.43 1.09
CA PRO A 24 12.07 -5.37 2.09
C PRO A 24 10.69 -5.92 1.66
N GLY A 25 10.53 -7.24 1.69
CA GLY A 25 9.32 -7.94 1.23
C GLY A 25 9.42 -8.65 -0.12
N GLY A 26 10.58 -8.57 -0.78
CA GLY A 26 10.86 -9.28 -2.03
C GLY A 26 10.25 -8.60 -3.26
N ALA A 27 11.04 -8.50 -4.32
CA ALA A 27 10.53 -8.08 -5.61
C ALA A 27 9.91 -9.29 -6.34
N PRO A 28 8.86 -9.09 -7.15
CA PRO A 28 8.34 -10.15 -7.98
C PRO A 28 9.45 -10.69 -8.89
N VAL A 29 9.70 -11.99 -8.78
CA VAL A 29 10.84 -12.68 -9.41
C VAL A 29 10.83 -12.46 -10.92
N LEU A 30 9.66 -12.60 -11.56
CA LEU A 30 9.52 -12.46 -13.01
C LEU A 30 9.92 -11.07 -13.50
N TYR A 31 9.43 -10.02 -12.87
CA TYR A 31 9.77 -8.65 -13.27
C TYR A 31 11.25 -8.35 -13.04
N THR A 32 11.83 -8.87 -11.95
CA THR A 32 13.29 -8.76 -11.68
C THR A 32 14.11 -9.44 -12.78
N LEU A 33 13.70 -10.64 -13.22
CA LEU A 33 14.35 -11.36 -14.31
C LEU A 33 14.26 -10.61 -15.65
N ILE A 34 13.10 -10.01 -15.95
CA ILE A 34 12.92 -9.19 -17.17
C ILE A 34 13.91 -8.02 -17.16
N ILE A 35 14.00 -7.27 -16.05
CA ILE A 35 14.94 -6.13 -15.95
C ILE A 35 16.40 -6.60 -16.06
N ALA A 36 16.76 -7.73 -15.45
CA ALA A 36 18.11 -8.30 -15.57
C ALA A 36 18.44 -8.71 -17.03
N ALA A 37 17.49 -9.32 -17.74
CA ALA A 37 17.65 -9.69 -19.15
C ALA A 37 17.79 -8.46 -20.06
N LEU A 38 17.00 -7.42 -19.83
CA LEU A 38 17.12 -6.15 -20.56
C LEU A 38 18.46 -5.45 -20.31
N LEU A 39 18.97 -5.51 -19.07
CA LEU A 39 20.29 -4.99 -18.74
C LEU A 39 21.40 -5.75 -19.47
N ALA A 40 21.34 -7.09 -19.47
CA ALA A 40 22.29 -7.92 -20.22
C ALA A 40 22.26 -7.61 -21.72
N MET A 41 21.07 -7.41 -22.29
CA MET A 41 20.88 -7.02 -23.69
C MET A 41 21.48 -5.64 -24.00
N ALA A 42 21.30 -4.65 -23.11
CA ALA A 42 21.91 -3.33 -23.24
C ALA A 42 23.44 -3.39 -23.20
N MET A 43 23.99 -4.18 -22.26
CA MET A 43 25.45 -4.39 -22.14
C MET A 43 26.02 -5.12 -23.36
N GLY A 44 25.33 -6.13 -23.89
CA GLY A 44 25.71 -6.83 -25.13
C GLY A 44 25.71 -5.90 -26.35
N GLY A 45 24.75 -4.98 -26.43
CA GLY A 45 24.67 -3.96 -27.47
C GLY A 45 25.87 -2.99 -27.45
N LEU A 46 26.41 -2.68 -26.27
CA LEU A 46 27.63 -1.85 -26.12
C LEU A 46 28.89 -2.62 -26.52
N GLY A 47 28.98 -3.91 -26.23
CA GLY A 47 30.19 -4.71 -26.47
C GLY A 47 30.38 -5.22 -27.90
N GLN A 48 29.29 -5.58 -28.61
CA GLN A 48 29.38 -6.24 -29.92
C GLN A 48 29.08 -5.33 -31.12
N GLY A 49 28.84 -4.03 -30.92
CA GLY A 49 28.52 -3.09 -32.01
C GLY A 49 27.16 -3.33 -32.69
N GLY A 50 26.32 -4.20 -32.12
CA GLY A 50 25.01 -4.56 -32.68
C GLY A 50 23.97 -3.46 -32.47
N ARG A 51 23.85 -2.53 -33.44
CA ARG A 51 22.88 -1.41 -33.39
C ARG A 51 21.42 -1.86 -33.18
N ALA A 52 21.02 -3.02 -33.68
CA ALA A 52 19.68 -3.55 -33.46
C ALA A 52 19.40 -3.86 -31.98
N TRP A 53 20.37 -4.45 -31.28
CA TRP A 53 20.22 -4.90 -29.89
C TRP A 53 20.03 -3.77 -28.91
N GLY A 54 20.84 -2.71 -28.97
CA GLY A 54 20.62 -1.57 -28.08
C GLY A 54 19.45 -0.69 -28.50
N ILE A 55 18.96 -0.71 -29.77
CA ILE A 55 17.69 -0.03 -30.13
C ILE A 55 16.55 -0.77 -29.44
N ALA A 56 16.55 -2.11 -29.52
CA ALA A 56 15.59 -2.94 -28.80
C ALA A 56 15.68 -2.72 -27.28
N ALA A 57 16.88 -2.68 -26.72
CA ALA A 57 17.08 -2.43 -25.29
C ALA A 57 16.58 -1.04 -24.85
N ILE A 58 16.85 0.02 -25.62
CA ILE A 58 16.33 1.37 -25.34
C ILE A 58 14.80 1.38 -25.41
N ALA A 59 14.21 0.79 -26.45
CA ALA A 59 12.77 0.75 -26.64
C ALA A 59 12.08 -0.01 -25.49
N LEU A 60 12.60 -1.18 -25.14
CA LEU A 60 12.09 -2.02 -24.05
C LEU A 60 12.30 -1.36 -22.67
N CYS A 61 13.44 -0.72 -22.43
CA CYS A 61 13.69 0.06 -21.21
C CYS A 61 12.70 1.23 -21.09
N SER A 62 12.45 1.94 -22.19
CA SER A 62 11.49 3.04 -22.22
C SER A 62 10.08 2.54 -21.88
N LEU A 63 9.68 1.41 -22.48
CA LEU A 63 8.37 0.82 -22.29
C LEU A 63 8.13 0.25 -20.89
N THR A 64 9.14 -0.40 -20.31
CA THR A 64 9.00 -1.15 -19.04
C THR A 64 9.42 -0.36 -17.80
N VAL A 65 10.22 0.70 -17.94
CA VAL A 65 10.71 1.50 -16.81
C VAL A 65 10.26 2.95 -16.90
N VAL A 66 10.58 3.63 -18.00
CA VAL A 66 10.35 5.09 -18.11
C VAL A 66 8.86 5.41 -18.15
N ILE A 67 8.10 4.76 -19.04
CA ILE A 67 6.65 4.99 -19.16
C ILE A 67 5.93 4.66 -17.84
N PRO A 68 6.15 3.51 -17.17
CA PRO A 68 5.56 3.22 -15.87
C PRO A 68 5.86 4.25 -14.78
N TRP A 69 7.08 4.82 -14.78
CA TRP A 69 7.44 5.87 -13.83
C TRP A 69 6.62 7.15 -14.06
N PHE A 70 6.43 7.56 -15.33
CA PHE A 70 5.56 8.68 -15.67
C PHE A 70 4.09 8.40 -15.31
N LEU A 71 3.60 7.18 -15.59
CA LEU A 71 2.23 6.77 -15.23
C LEU A 71 2.02 6.78 -13.72
N GLU A 72 3.00 6.36 -12.92
CA GLU A 72 2.93 6.46 -11.46
C GLU A 72 2.77 7.91 -11.00
N GLY A 73 3.61 8.81 -11.52
CA GLY A 73 3.52 10.23 -11.19
C GLY A 73 2.21 10.88 -11.64
N ALA A 74 1.65 10.44 -12.77
CA ALA A 74 0.37 10.89 -13.26
C ALA A 74 -0.79 10.37 -12.38
N ALA A 75 -0.78 9.09 -12.00
CA ALA A 75 -1.78 8.50 -11.14
C ALA A 75 -1.82 9.20 -9.76
N LYS A 76 -0.66 9.44 -9.15
CA LYS A 76 -0.54 10.18 -7.88
C LYS A 76 -1.13 11.59 -7.98
N ARG A 77 -0.83 12.31 -9.08
CA ARG A 77 -1.37 13.65 -9.33
C ARG A 77 -2.88 13.65 -9.57
N LEU A 78 -3.41 12.66 -10.29
CA LEU A 78 -4.85 12.52 -10.54
C LEU A 78 -5.59 12.20 -9.23
N PHE A 79 -5.01 11.33 -8.41
CA PHE A 79 -5.55 11.00 -7.09
C PHE A 79 -5.59 12.23 -6.18
N ALA A 80 -4.50 12.99 -6.10
CA ALA A 80 -4.44 14.23 -5.33
C ALA A 80 -5.43 15.31 -5.81
N ARG A 81 -5.85 15.27 -7.08
CA ARG A 81 -6.87 16.16 -7.65
C ARG A 81 -8.30 15.62 -7.54
N GLY A 82 -8.51 14.47 -6.91
CA GLY A 82 -9.83 13.86 -6.74
C GLY A 82 -10.35 13.10 -7.97
N HIS A 83 -9.57 12.99 -9.06
CA HIS A 83 -9.97 12.24 -10.26
C HIS A 83 -9.69 10.73 -10.09
N MET A 84 -10.37 10.09 -9.14
CA MET A 84 -10.08 8.70 -8.75
C MET A 84 -10.22 7.71 -9.90
N ALA A 85 -11.30 7.77 -10.69
CA ALA A 85 -11.51 6.87 -11.82
C ALA A 85 -10.37 6.94 -12.87
N LEU A 86 -9.85 8.14 -13.15
CA LEU A 86 -8.72 8.32 -14.06
C LEU A 86 -7.42 7.81 -13.43
N ALA A 87 -7.21 8.04 -12.13
CA ALA A 87 -6.05 7.52 -11.42
C ALA A 87 -6.01 5.98 -11.50
N VAL A 88 -7.15 5.31 -11.36
CA VAL A 88 -7.27 3.84 -11.52
C VAL A 88 -6.97 3.41 -12.96
N ARG A 89 -7.49 4.12 -13.97
CA ARG A 89 -7.18 3.80 -15.37
C ARG A 89 -5.68 3.92 -15.68
N VAL A 90 -5.04 4.99 -15.21
CA VAL A 90 -3.60 5.21 -15.38
C VAL A 90 -2.77 4.17 -14.63
N ALA A 91 -3.19 3.80 -13.41
CA ALA A 91 -2.55 2.72 -12.65
C ALA A 91 -2.74 1.36 -13.34
N GLY A 92 -3.89 1.11 -13.96
CA GLY A 92 -4.17 -0.09 -14.75
C GLY A 92 -3.27 -0.18 -15.99
N LEU A 93 -3.12 0.91 -16.74
CA LEU A 93 -2.18 0.98 -17.87
C LEU A 93 -0.75 0.65 -17.44
N ARG A 94 -0.32 1.17 -16.28
CA ARG A 94 0.98 0.84 -15.70
C ARG A 94 1.10 -0.66 -15.40
N ALA A 95 0.07 -1.27 -14.82
CA ALA A 95 0.06 -2.70 -14.49
C ALA A 95 0.25 -3.57 -15.74
N MET A 96 -0.39 -3.20 -16.86
CA MET A 96 -0.23 -3.90 -18.14
C MET A 96 1.20 -3.84 -18.69
N LEU A 97 1.94 -2.75 -18.43
CA LEU A 97 3.32 -2.59 -18.87
C LEU A 97 4.35 -3.29 -17.96
N MET A 98 3.94 -3.71 -16.77
CA MET A 98 4.79 -4.37 -15.78
C MET A 98 4.22 -5.75 -15.44
N PRO A 99 4.25 -6.71 -16.38
CA PRO A 99 3.71 -8.04 -16.15
C PRO A 99 4.42 -8.71 -14.97
N GLY A 100 3.65 -9.36 -14.10
CA GLY A 100 4.15 -10.05 -12.91
C GLY A 100 4.56 -9.14 -11.76
N SER A 101 4.38 -7.81 -11.84
CA SER A 101 4.72 -6.87 -10.77
C SER A 101 3.86 -6.97 -9.49
N GLY A 102 2.87 -7.87 -9.46
CA GLY A 102 1.85 -7.92 -8.41
C GLY A 102 0.86 -6.75 -8.45
N LEU A 103 0.90 -5.92 -9.50
CA LEU A 103 0.01 -4.76 -9.66
C LEU A 103 -1.44 -5.14 -10.00
N ALA A 104 -1.71 -6.37 -10.48
CA ALA A 104 -3.07 -6.86 -10.70
C ALA A 104 -3.89 -6.78 -9.40
N ARG A 105 -3.31 -7.26 -8.29
CA ARG A 105 -3.88 -7.18 -6.94
C ARG A 105 -4.17 -5.74 -6.49
N HIS A 106 -3.23 -4.82 -6.76
CA HIS A 106 -3.44 -3.40 -6.45
C HIS A 106 -4.52 -2.77 -7.34
N GLN A 107 -4.70 -3.27 -8.57
CA GLN A 107 -5.69 -2.73 -9.49
C GLN A 107 -7.12 -3.03 -9.03
N GLU A 108 -7.38 -4.20 -8.45
CA GLU A 108 -8.70 -4.55 -7.91
C GLU A 108 -9.06 -3.70 -6.69
N ILE A 109 -8.11 -3.52 -5.77
CA ILE A 109 -8.30 -2.61 -4.63
C ILE A 109 -8.57 -1.18 -5.12
N LEU A 110 -7.79 -0.70 -6.10
CA LEU A 110 -8.00 0.61 -6.70
C LEU A 110 -9.36 0.72 -7.39
N ARG A 111 -9.83 -0.32 -8.09
CA ARG A 111 -11.17 -0.35 -8.67
C ARG A 111 -12.25 -0.27 -7.59
N GLY A 112 -12.12 -1.01 -6.50
CA GLY A 112 -13.03 -0.90 -5.35
C GLY A 112 -13.08 0.51 -4.76
N LEU A 113 -11.93 1.18 -4.65
CA LEU A 113 -11.87 2.60 -4.22
C LEU A 113 -12.48 3.56 -5.25
N ALA A 114 -12.37 3.28 -6.55
CA ALA A 114 -13.08 4.07 -7.56
C ALA A 114 -14.60 3.90 -7.46
N VAL A 115 -15.09 2.66 -7.27
CA VAL A 115 -16.51 2.37 -7.04
C VAL A 115 -16.99 3.08 -5.78
N LEU A 116 -16.21 3.09 -4.70
CA LEU A 116 -16.51 3.86 -3.49
C LEU A 116 -16.74 5.34 -3.79
N ALA A 117 -15.90 5.93 -4.64
CA ALA A 117 -15.97 7.34 -4.99
C ALA A 117 -17.13 7.69 -5.92
N THR A 118 -17.57 6.76 -6.78
CA THR A 118 -18.64 7.00 -7.77
C THR A 118 -20.02 6.56 -7.29
N ASP A 119 -20.09 5.35 -6.71
CA ASP A 119 -21.34 4.63 -6.46
C ASP A 119 -21.58 4.40 -4.95
N GLY A 120 -20.62 4.81 -4.11
CA GLY A 120 -20.72 4.76 -2.66
C GLY A 120 -20.27 3.44 -2.03
N VAL A 121 -20.37 3.38 -0.71
CA VAL A 121 -19.83 2.30 0.13
C VAL A 121 -20.46 0.95 -0.21
N ASP A 122 -21.79 0.90 -0.37
CA ASP A 122 -22.49 -0.37 -0.56
C ASP A 122 -22.11 -1.05 -1.88
N ALA A 123 -21.92 -0.27 -2.95
CA ALA A 123 -21.41 -0.78 -4.22
C ALA A 123 -19.98 -1.34 -4.08
N ALA A 124 -19.10 -0.62 -3.36
CA ALA A 124 -17.74 -1.08 -3.10
C ALA A 124 -17.70 -2.37 -2.26
N LEU A 125 -18.56 -2.47 -1.23
CA LEU A 125 -18.70 -3.68 -0.42
C LEU A 125 -19.18 -4.87 -1.24
N ASN A 126 -20.17 -4.67 -2.12
CA ASN A 126 -20.65 -5.73 -3.01
C ASN A 126 -19.55 -6.18 -3.98
N HIS A 127 -18.74 -5.25 -4.49
CA HIS A 127 -17.59 -5.59 -5.33
C HIS A 127 -16.58 -6.48 -4.59
N PHE A 128 -16.15 -6.08 -3.38
CA PHE A 128 -15.19 -6.88 -2.60
C PHE A 128 -15.75 -8.23 -2.16
N ARG A 129 -17.05 -8.32 -1.84
CA ARG A 129 -17.71 -9.59 -1.55
C ARG A 129 -17.79 -10.50 -2.77
N GLY A 130 -17.96 -9.94 -3.97
CA GLY A 130 -17.87 -10.68 -5.22
C GLY A 130 -16.47 -11.26 -5.43
N LEU A 131 -15.43 -10.44 -5.26
CA LEU A 131 -14.03 -10.92 -5.35
C LEU A 131 -13.76 -12.06 -4.37
N LEU A 132 -14.26 -11.97 -3.14
CA LEU A 132 -14.09 -13.03 -2.14
C LEU A 132 -14.67 -14.37 -2.57
N GLN A 133 -15.72 -14.39 -3.41
CA GLN A 133 -16.30 -15.64 -3.93
C GLN A 133 -15.47 -16.27 -5.06
N GLU A 134 -14.62 -15.47 -5.72
CA GLU A 134 -13.80 -15.88 -6.86
C GLU A 134 -12.37 -16.26 -6.44
N THR A 135 -11.96 -15.89 -5.23
CA THR A 135 -10.62 -16.11 -4.69
C THR A 135 -10.49 -17.47 -3.98
N ASP A 136 -9.49 -18.27 -4.37
CA ASP A 136 -9.10 -19.52 -3.68
C ASP A 136 -7.82 -19.36 -2.82
N ASP A 137 -7.13 -18.21 -2.90
CA ASP A 137 -5.91 -17.94 -2.13
C ASP A 137 -6.21 -17.27 -0.78
N ARG A 138 -5.93 -17.97 0.32
CA ARG A 138 -6.08 -17.44 1.69
C ARG A 138 -5.38 -16.12 1.95
N GLN A 139 -4.23 -15.87 1.30
CA GLN A 139 -3.53 -14.60 1.48
C GLN A 139 -4.26 -13.44 0.79
N GLU A 140 -4.97 -13.74 -0.30
CA GLU A 140 -5.77 -12.79 -1.04
C GLU A 140 -7.10 -12.52 -0.32
N GLU A 141 -7.77 -13.56 0.16
CA GLU A 141 -8.95 -13.47 1.02
C GLU A 141 -8.70 -12.54 2.22
N ALA A 142 -7.56 -12.69 2.90
CA ALA A 142 -7.20 -11.85 4.05
C ALA A 142 -7.13 -10.36 3.68
N VAL A 143 -6.61 -10.02 2.50
CA VAL A 143 -6.56 -8.61 2.07
C VAL A 143 -7.93 -8.11 1.65
N ILE A 144 -8.75 -8.93 1.00
CA ILE A 144 -10.13 -8.56 0.64
C ILE A 144 -10.95 -8.30 1.91
N HIS A 145 -10.84 -9.15 2.92
CA HIS A 145 -11.48 -8.94 4.22
C HIS A 145 -10.97 -7.67 4.91
N GLU A 146 -9.68 -7.37 4.87
CA GLU A 146 -9.12 -6.10 5.38
C GLU A 146 -9.74 -4.88 4.65
N GLN A 147 -9.93 -4.97 3.33
CA GLN A 147 -10.60 -3.90 2.57
C GLN A 147 -12.07 -3.77 2.95
N ILE A 148 -12.80 -4.87 3.14
CA ILE A 148 -14.21 -4.86 3.60
C ILE A 148 -14.31 -4.15 4.96
N VAL A 149 -13.45 -4.50 5.92
CA VAL A 149 -13.42 -3.85 7.23
C VAL A 149 -13.14 -2.35 7.09
N SER A 150 -12.16 -1.99 6.26
CA SER A 150 -11.82 -0.59 5.99
C SER A 150 -13.00 0.20 5.39
N MET A 151 -13.76 -0.40 4.48
CA MET A 151 -14.96 0.21 3.89
C MET A 151 -16.08 0.37 4.92
N LEU A 152 -16.27 -0.62 5.80
CA LEU A 152 -17.27 -0.55 6.88
C LEU A 152 -16.93 0.58 7.86
N PHE A 153 -15.66 0.72 8.24
CA PHE A 153 -15.19 1.81 9.09
C PHE A 153 -15.28 3.18 8.41
N TYR A 154 -14.94 3.27 7.12
CA TYR A 154 -15.13 4.49 6.36
C TYR A 154 -16.61 4.94 6.37
N ALA A 155 -17.53 3.99 6.31
CA ALA A 155 -18.97 4.24 6.36
C ALA A 155 -19.53 4.41 7.79
N GLN A 156 -18.68 4.46 8.81
CA GLN A 156 -19.05 4.52 10.22
C GLN A 156 -19.97 3.37 10.68
N ARG A 157 -19.95 2.24 9.98
CA ARG A 157 -20.69 1.02 10.35
C ARG A 157 -19.85 0.19 11.32
N TRP A 158 -19.52 0.78 12.47
CA TRP A 158 -18.53 0.27 13.42
C TRP A 158 -18.82 -1.14 13.87
N HIS A 159 -20.03 -1.38 14.39
CA HIS A 159 -20.49 -2.71 14.81
C HIS A 159 -20.27 -3.79 13.75
N ALA A 160 -20.69 -3.54 12.52
CA ALA A 160 -20.54 -4.49 11.41
C ALA A 160 -19.07 -4.73 11.04
N GLY A 161 -18.25 -3.66 11.02
CA GLY A 161 -16.81 -3.77 10.76
C GLY A 161 -16.08 -4.57 11.83
N ILE A 162 -16.41 -4.36 13.10
CA ILE A 162 -15.85 -5.12 14.22
C ILE A 162 -16.24 -6.59 14.13
N ALA A 163 -17.54 -6.88 13.96
CA ALA A 163 -18.03 -8.26 13.86
C ALA A 163 -17.39 -8.99 12.67
N HIS A 164 -17.26 -8.31 11.52
CA HIS A 164 -16.57 -8.87 10.35
C HIS A 164 -15.10 -9.14 10.64
N PHE A 165 -14.38 -8.21 11.28
CA PHE A 165 -12.98 -8.40 11.65
C PHE A 165 -12.79 -9.58 12.60
N GLU A 166 -13.53 -9.61 13.71
CA GLU A 166 -13.41 -10.64 14.76
C GLU A 166 -13.82 -12.03 14.26
N GLY A 167 -14.71 -12.10 13.26
CA GLY A 167 -15.08 -13.36 12.61
C GLY A 167 -14.00 -13.93 11.68
N GLN A 168 -13.11 -13.10 11.15
CA GLN A 168 -12.11 -13.53 10.16
C GLN A 168 -10.68 -13.54 10.68
N PHE A 169 -10.37 -12.71 11.68
CA PHE A 169 -9.01 -12.48 12.12
C PHE A 169 -8.84 -12.54 13.64
N PRO A 170 -7.69 -13.06 14.12
CA PRO A 170 -7.30 -12.87 15.51
C PRO A 170 -6.89 -11.40 15.74
N LEU A 171 -7.04 -10.91 16.97
CA LEU A 171 -6.69 -9.53 17.34
C LEU A 171 -5.23 -9.17 17.01
N GLY A 172 -4.31 -10.13 17.14
CA GLY A 172 -2.89 -9.95 16.81
C GLY A 172 -2.62 -9.67 15.33
N PHE A 173 -3.55 -10.00 14.43
CA PHE A 173 -3.43 -9.67 13.00
C PHE A 173 -3.43 -8.15 12.79
N ALA A 174 -4.31 -7.43 13.47
CA ALA A 174 -4.38 -5.97 13.37
C ALA A 174 -3.10 -5.30 13.87
N ALA A 175 -2.41 -5.88 14.87
CA ALA A 175 -1.16 -5.33 15.39
C ALA A 175 -0.01 -5.31 14.37
N LEU A 176 -0.12 -6.06 13.26
CA LEU A 176 0.83 -6.06 12.15
C LEU A 176 0.43 -5.11 11.01
N ARG A 177 -0.69 -4.41 11.16
CA ARG A 177 -1.33 -3.57 10.13
C ARG A 177 -1.74 -2.22 10.74
N PRO A 178 -0.82 -1.23 10.80
CA PRO A 178 -1.04 0.05 11.47
C PRO A 178 -2.36 0.76 11.15
N SER A 179 -2.72 0.82 9.87
CA SER A 179 -3.96 1.46 9.42
C SER A 179 -5.22 0.74 9.93
N LEU A 180 -5.22 -0.59 9.88
CA LEU A 180 -6.32 -1.42 10.35
C LEU A 180 -6.46 -1.32 11.87
N ALA A 181 -5.33 -1.37 12.60
CA ALA A 181 -5.30 -1.21 14.05
C ALA A 181 -5.89 0.13 14.50
N LEU A 182 -5.51 1.24 13.85
CA LEU A 182 -6.08 2.56 14.18
C LEU A 182 -7.59 2.62 13.91
N GLY A 183 -8.04 2.04 12.79
CA GLY A 183 -9.47 1.95 12.47
C GLY A 183 -10.25 1.13 13.50
N LEU A 184 -9.73 -0.04 13.89
CA LEU A 184 -10.33 -0.90 14.91
C LEU A 184 -10.35 -0.24 16.28
N LEU A 185 -9.26 0.41 16.69
CA LEU A 185 -9.17 1.08 17.97
C LEU A 185 -10.24 2.18 18.08
N ARG A 186 -10.41 2.96 17.00
CA ARG A 186 -11.50 3.94 16.90
C ARG A 186 -12.86 3.26 16.97
N ALA A 187 -13.09 2.22 16.17
CA ALA A 187 -14.36 1.52 16.15
C ALA A 187 -14.74 0.94 17.53
N TYR A 188 -13.78 0.35 18.24
CA TYR A 188 -14.00 -0.13 19.61
C TYR A 188 -14.33 1.01 20.57
N GLY A 189 -13.69 2.17 20.42
CA GLY A 189 -14.01 3.36 21.19
C GLY A 189 -15.45 3.86 20.95
N GLU A 190 -15.87 3.96 19.69
CA GLU A 190 -17.22 4.39 19.29
C GLU A 190 -18.32 3.45 19.84
N GLU A 191 -18.06 2.14 19.88
CA GLU A 191 -18.98 1.14 20.44
C GLU A 191 -18.86 0.97 21.97
N GLY A 192 -18.01 1.78 22.64
CA GLY A 192 -17.78 1.69 24.09
C GLY A 192 -17.06 0.42 24.56
N ARG A 193 -16.44 -0.34 23.64
CA ARG A 193 -15.69 -1.59 23.91
C ARG A 193 -14.26 -1.29 24.38
N LEU A 194 -14.12 -0.50 25.44
CA LEU A 194 -12.82 0.00 25.92
C LEU A 194 -11.83 -1.11 26.30
N GLU A 195 -12.30 -2.23 26.83
CA GLU A 195 -11.43 -3.39 27.14
C GLU A 195 -10.81 -4.01 25.88
N SER A 196 -11.60 -4.13 24.80
CA SER A 196 -11.09 -4.60 23.51
C SER A 196 -10.08 -3.60 22.92
N ALA A 197 -10.37 -2.29 23.04
CA ALA A 197 -9.43 -1.25 22.63
C ALA A 197 -8.11 -1.29 23.42
N ALA A 198 -8.17 -1.48 24.74
CA ALA A 198 -7.00 -1.63 25.61
C ALA A 198 -6.20 -2.90 25.29
N GLY A 199 -6.90 -4.00 24.96
CA GLY A 199 -6.27 -5.24 24.48
C GLY A 199 -5.50 -5.02 23.18
N LEU A 200 -6.11 -4.33 22.20
CA LEU A 200 -5.47 -4.01 20.94
C LEU A 200 -4.27 -3.07 21.12
N LEU A 201 -4.40 -2.03 21.94
CA LEU A 201 -3.30 -1.11 22.22
C LEU A 201 -2.11 -1.83 22.86
N ARG A 202 -2.37 -2.71 23.85
CA ARG A 202 -1.31 -3.55 24.43
C ARG A 202 -0.63 -4.42 23.38
N ALA A 203 -1.40 -5.04 22.47
CA ALA A 203 -0.83 -5.87 21.41
C ALA A 203 0.06 -5.06 20.45
N LEU A 204 -0.29 -3.81 20.17
CA LEU A 204 0.54 -2.89 19.37
C LEU A 204 1.85 -2.54 20.10
N GLU A 205 1.76 -2.23 21.39
CA GLU A 205 2.91 -1.83 22.23
C GLU A 205 3.84 -2.98 22.58
N SER A 206 3.34 -4.22 22.65
CA SER A 206 4.17 -5.41 22.84
C SER A 206 4.62 -6.04 21.51
N GLY A 207 4.13 -5.52 20.39
CA GLY A 207 4.34 -6.07 19.05
C GLY A 207 5.61 -5.55 18.35
N PRO A 208 5.89 -6.03 17.13
CA PRO A 208 7.05 -5.58 16.35
C PRO A 208 7.01 -4.09 16.00
N LEU A 209 5.82 -3.46 15.97
CA LEU A 209 5.68 -2.02 15.76
C LEU A 209 6.33 -1.19 16.87
N ALA A 210 6.35 -1.68 18.12
CA ALA A 210 6.98 -0.95 19.22
C ALA A 210 8.51 -0.91 19.12
N ALA A 211 9.11 -1.88 18.43
CA ALA A 211 10.54 -1.91 18.19
C ALA A 211 10.97 -1.05 16.99
N ASP A 212 10.02 -0.62 16.14
CA ASP A 212 10.30 0.18 14.94
C ASP A 212 10.19 1.68 15.24
N PRO A 213 11.31 2.45 15.21
CA PRO A 213 11.27 3.90 15.41
C PRO A 213 10.40 4.62 14.40
N ALA A 214 10.21 4.08 13.19
CA ALA A 214 9.37 4.69 12.16
C ALA A 214 7.87 4.56 12.49
N ALA A 215 7.49 3.68 13.41
CA ALA A 215 6.10 3.48 13.85
C ALA A 215 5.73 4.32 15.09
N ALA A 216 6.65 5.14 15.60
CA ALA A 216 6.43 5.96 16.80
C ALA A 216 5.18 6.85 16.68
N ASP A 217 5.00 7.52 15.54
CA ASP A 217 3.85 8.40 15.27
C ASP A 217 2.52 7.62 15.32
N VAL A 218 2.48 6.41 14.75
CA VAL A 218 1.29 5.55 14.74
C VAL A 218 0.95 5.10 16.16
N LEU A 219 1.94 4.69 16.95
CA LEU A 219 1.73 4.32 18.35
C LEU A 219 1.27 5.51 19.19
N GLY A 220 1.84 6.70 18.95
CA GLY A 220 1.38 7.95 19.55
C GLY A 220 -0.09 8.22 19.24
N GLN A 221 -0.48 8.10 17.97
CA GLN A 221 -1.87 8.27 17.54
C GLN A 221 -2.81 7.23 18.17
N ALA A 222 -2.40 5.97 18.26
CA ALA A 222 -3.17 4.91 18.90
C ALA A 222 -3.40 5.22 20.40
N ARG A 223 -2.35 5.60 21.12
CA ARG A 223 -2.46 5.99 22.54
C ARG A 223 -3.41 7.17 22.74
N LEU A 224 -3.26 8.23 21.94
CA LEU A 224 -4.14 9.40 22.01
C LEU A 224 -5.60 9.05 21.73
N THR A 225 -5.84 8.22 20.72
CA THR A 225 -7.18 7.77 20.36
C THR A 225 -7.81 7.00 21.53
N PHE A 226 -7.07 6.07 22.15
CA PHE A 226 -7.56 5.34 23.32
C PHE A 226 -7.83 6.25 24.53
N LEU A 227 -6.94 7.22 24.79
CA LEU A 227 -7.14 8.21 25.87
C LEU A 227 -8.40 9.07 25.63
N ALA A 228 -8.64 9.47 24.38
CA ALA A 228 -9.83 10.24 24.02
C ALA A 228 -11.12 9.47 24.34
N TYR A 229 -11.21 8.19 23.92
CA TYR A 229 -12.40 7.37 24.17
C TYR A 229 -12.53 6.88 25.61
N SER A 230 -11.44 6.82 26.39
CA SER A 230 -11.51 6.51 27.83
C SER A 230 -11.92 7.70 28.70
N GLY A 231 -12.27 8.85 28.10
CA GLY A 231 -12.72 10.04 28.81
C GLY A 231 -11.58 10.87 29.42
N LEU A 232 -10.33 10.57 29.06
CA LEU A 232 -9.13 11.25 29.56
C LEU A 232 -8.71 12.43 28.66
N ALA A 233 -9.69 13.23 28.21
CA ALA A 233 -9.49 14.34 27.28
C ALA A 233 -8.45 15.35 27.77
N THR A 234 -8.41 15.64 29.07
CA THR A 234 -7.40 16.53 29.68
C THR A 234 -5.96 16.06 29.43
N TYR A 235 -5.73 14.75 29.40
CA TYR A 235 -4.40 14.19 29.11
C TYR A 235 -4.07 14.27 27.62
N VAL A 236 -5.07 14.17 26.75
CA VAL A 236 -4.91 14.40 25.31
C VAL A 236 -4.49 15.86 25.05
N ASP A 237 -5.16 16.82 25.68
CA ASP A 237 -4.85 18.25 25.53
C ASP A 237 -3.43 18.58 26.00
N LEU A 238 -3.03 18.05 27.16
CA LEU A 238 -1.67 18.20 27.70
C LEU A 238 -0.61 17.60 26.78
N ALA A 239 -0.91 16.47 26.17
CA ALA A 239 0.02 15.75 25.30
C ALA A 239 0.15 16.42 23.92
N ILE A 240 -0.94 16.99 23.38
CA ILE A 240 -0.88 17.85 22.18
C ILE A 240 -0.01 19.09 22.44
N GLY A 241 -0.08 19.66 23.65
CA GLY A 241 0.78 20.79 24.05
C GLY A 241 2.27 20.44 24.23
N HIS A 242 2.62 19.15 24.35
CA HIS A 242 3.99 18.67 24.58
C HIS A 242 4.37 17.53 23.61
N HIS A 243 4.57 17.87 22.34
CA HIS A 243 4.90 16.93 21.24
C HIS A 243 5.97 15.87 21.56
N LYS A 244 6.95 16.19 22.42
CA LYS A 244 8.04 15.27 22.82
C LYS A 244 7.61 14.06 23.65
N LEU A 245 6.51 14.15 24.41
CA LEU A 245 6.06 13.04 25.27
C LEU A 245 5.37 11.90 24.49
N LEU A 246 4.97 12.17 23.25
CA LEU A 246 4.20 11.24 22.42
C LEU A 246 5.02 10.52 21.34
N GLY A 247 6.32 10.80 21.24
CA GLY A 247 7.15 10.29 20.15
C GLY A 247 6.79 10.85 18.78
N MET A 248 6.02 11.95 18.72
CA MET A 248 5.67 12.63 17.47
C MET A 248 6.81 13.56 17.05
N SER A 249 7.38 13.35 15.86
CA SER A 249 8.33 14.30 15.29
C SER A 249 7.61 15.61 14.95
N PRO A 250 8.19 16.80 15.20
CA PRO A 250 7.63 18.03 14.65
C PRO A 250 7.59 17.89 13.11
N ALA A 251 6.43 18.23 12.54
CA ALA A 251 6.19 18.26 11.10
C ALA A 251 6.98 19.38 10.40
#